data_AF-A0A2E7N7Z9-F1
#
_entry.id   AF-A0A2E7N7Z9-F1
#
_cell.length_a   1.000
_cell.length_b   1.000
_cell.length_c   1.000
_cell.angle_alpha   90.00
_cell.angle_beta   90.00
_cell.angle_gamma   90.00
#
_symmetry.space_group_name_H-M   'P 1'
#
loop_
_entity.id
_entity.type
_entity.pdbx_description
1 polymer ?
#
loop_
_entity_poly.entity_id
_entity_poly.type
_entity_poly.pdbx_seq_one_letter_code
_entity_poly.pdbx_strand_id
1 'polypeptide(L)'
;MKYFDELKRSMDWLAGKPDTLFLGQAVAAAGTGMSNTLKDVPQEKLLEFPVCEDMQMGFANGLSLAGDCVPISIFPRWNFLLLATNQIVNHLDKIPAMSEYKPKVIIRTAIGSERPIHPQHQHVGDYTEAFRSMTTNIEVVRLDEPEQIFESYQKSYEREDNKSTILVEWGDYYNEK
;
A
#
# COMPACT_ATOMS: atom_id res chain seq x y z
N MET A 1 -9.33 1.33 -19.44
CA MET A 1 -8.11 0.48 -19.45
C MET A 1 -8.38 -0.80 -18.66
N LYS A 2 -7.46 -1.79 -18.63
CA LYS A 2 -7.62 -2.92 -17.69
C LYS A 2 -7.09 -2.52 -16.31
N TYR A 3 -7.76 -3.00 -15.27
CA TYR A 3 -7.43 -2.69 -13.87
C TYR A 3 -6.01 -3.15 -13.52
N PHE A 4 -5.67 -4.39 -13.87
CA PHE A 4 -4.32 -4.94 -13.64
C PHE A 4 -3.23 -4.16 -14.38
N ASP A 5 -3.49 -3.75 -15.63
CA ASP A 5 -2.49 -3.05 -16.44
C ASP A 5 -2.14 -1.68 -15.83
N GLU A 6 -3.13 -0.97 -15.28
CA GLU A 6 -2.89 0.29 -14.59
C GLU A 6 -2.17 0.11 -13.24
N LEU A 7 -2.45 -0.96 -12.50
CA LEU A 7 -1.68 -1.31 -11.31
C LEU A 7 -0.22 -1.57 -11.65
N LYS A 8 0.03 -2.41 -12.65
CA LYS A 8 1.37 -2.72 -13.12
C LYS A 8 2.09 -1.45 -13.60
N ARG A 9 1.45 -0.63 -14.43
CA ARG A 9 1.98 0.66 -14.87
C ARG A 9 2.36 1.57 -13.70
N SER A 10 1.55 1.59 -12.65
CA SER A 10 1.82 2.38 -11.44
C SER A 10 3.04 1.87 -10.68
N MET A 11 3.19 0.54 -10.56
CA MET A 11 4.35 -0.07 -9.93
C MET A 11 5.62 0.17 -10.74
N ASP A 12 5.57 0.01 -12.06
CA ASP A 12 6.69 0.27 -12.97
C ASP A 12 7.13 1.74 -12.91
N TRP A 13 6.17 2.68 -12.86
CA TRP A 13 6.45 4.11 -12.73
C TRP A 13 7.08 4.48 -11.38
N LEU A 14 6.57 3.92 -10.27
CA LEU A 14 7.16 4.08 -8.94
C LEU A 14 8.57 3.47 -8.90
N ALA A 15 8.77 2.30 -9.52
CA ALA A 15 10.09 1.68 -9.63
C ALA A 15 11.09 2.50 -10.45
N GLY A 16 10.64 3.43 -11.28
CA GLY A 16 11.51 4.40 -11.96
C GLY A 16 12.00 5.54 -11.06
N LYS A 17 11.44 5.73 -9.86
CA LYS A 17 11.80 6.83 -8.95
C LYS A 17 13.07 6.52 -8.17
N PRO A 18 13.98 7.47 -7.95
CA PRO A 18 15.29 7.19 -7.34
C PRO A 18 15.20 6.71 -5.88
N ASP A 19 14.16 7.07 -5.17
CA ASP A 19 14.03 7.02 -3.70
C ASP A 19 12.88 6.11 -3.23
N THR A 20 12.47 5.12 -4.01
CA THR A 20 11.38 4.20 -3.64
C THR A 20 11.89 2.82 -3.24
N LEU A 21 11.29 2.24 -2.21
CA LEU A 21 11.50 0.86 -1.80
C LEU A 21 10.15 0.17 -1.60
N PHE A 22 9.94 -0.97 -2.26
CA PHE A 22 8.74 -1.79 -2.09
C PHE A 22 9.03 -2.85 -1.05
N LEU A 23 8.18 -2.94 -0.03
CA LEU A 23 8.38 -3.88 1.07
C LEU A 23 7.09 -4.58 1.47
N GLY A 24 7.21 -5.85 1.81
CA GLY A 24 6.08 -6.66 2.25
C GLY A 24 6.26 -8.15 2.01
N GLN A 25 5.22 -8.91 2.30
CA GLN A 25 5.16 -10.35 2.05
C GLN A 25 4.83 -10.61 0.58
N ALA A 26 5.52 -11.59 -0.01
CA ALA A 26 5.41 -11.95 -1.42
C ALA A 26 5.65 -10.77 -2.37
N VAL A 27 6.63 -9.93 -2.04
CA VAL A 27 7.03 -8.75 -2.82
C VAL A 27 8.24 -9.07 -3.68
N ALA A 28 9.26 -9.72 -3.13
CA ALA A 28 10.46 -10.18 -3.83
C ALA A 28 10.37 -11.66 -4.24
N ALA A 29 9.47 -12.42 -3.62
CA ALA A 29 9.14 -13.80 -3.99
C ALA A 29 7.69 -13.89 -4.48
N ALA A 30 7.44 -14.69 -5.52
CA ALA A 30 6.08 -14.91 -6.01
C ALA A 30 5.24 -15.66 -4.96
N GLY A 31 4.03 -15.18 -4.68
CA GLY A 31 3.14 -15.83 -3.72
C GLY A 31 1.71 -15.27 -3.64
N THR A 32 1.44 -14.11 -4.24
CA THR A 32 0.11 -13.49 -4.23
C THR A 32 -0.26 -12.91 -5.60
N GLY A 33 -1.53 -12.56 -5.78
CA GLY A 33 -1.97 -11.82 -6.98
C GLY A 33 -1.27 -10.47 -7.13
N MET A 34 -0.94 -9.80 -6.02
CA MET A 34 -0.21 -8.53 -6.03
C MET A 34 1.23 -8.70 -6.56
N SER A 35 1.89 -9.82 -6.29
CA SER A 35 3.26 -10.10 -6.77
C SER A 35 3.37 -9.97 -8.29
N ASN A 36 2.30 -10.31 -9.04
CA ASN A 36 2.30 -10.22 -10.50
C ASN A 36 2.42 -8.78 -11.04
N THR A 37 2.00 -7.78 -10.24
CA THR A 37 2.15 -6.36 -10.60
C THR A 37 3.56 -5.82 -10.37
N LEU A 38 4.42 -6.60 -9.68
CA LEU A 38 5.79 -6.23 -9.33
C LEU A 38 6.85 -6.95 -10.18
N LYS A 39 6.44 -7.79 -11.14
CA LYS A 39 7.34 -8.69 -11.88
C LYS A 39 8.49 -7.99 -12.62
N ASP A 40 8.28 -6.73 -13.01
CA ASP A 40 9.25 -5.91 -13.77
C ASP A 40 9.92 -4.86 -12.87
N VAL A 41 9.61 -4.84 -11.57
CA VAL A 41 10.29 -3.99 -10.58
C VAL A 41 11.67 -4.56 -10.30
N PRO A 42 12.74 -3.75 -10.31
CA PRO A 42 14.10 -4.23 -10.05
C PRO A 42 14.23 -4.88 -8.67
N GLN A 43 14.96 -6.00 -8.59
CA GLN A 43 15.07 -6.81 -7.37
C GLN A 43 15.65 -6.03 -6.19
N GLU A 44 16.58 -5.11 -6.45
CA GLU A 44 17.18 -4.23 -5.46
C GLU A 44 16.18 -3.26 -4.79
N LYS A 45 14.99 -3.08 -5.39
CA LYS A 45 13.89 -2.29 -4.85
C LYS A 45 12.82 -3.12 -4.15
N LEU A 46 12.96 -4.45 -4.16
CA LEU A 46 12.01 -5.38 -3.54
C LEU A 46 12.62 -5.92 -2.25
N LEU A 47 12.02 -5.56 -1.11
CA LEU A 47 12.41 -6.04 0.21
C LEU A 47 11.35 -6.99 0.77
N GLU A 48 11.66 -8.29 0.74
CA GLU A 48 10.78 -9.32 1.30
C GLU A 48 10.74 -9.22 2.83
N PHE A 49 9.53 -9.30 3.40
CA PHE A 49 9.32 -9.33 4.85
C PHE A 49 8.71 -10.68 5.29
N PRO A 50 9.05 -11.16 6.51
CA PRO A 50 8.29 -12.25 7.12
C PRO A 50 6.88 -11.78 7.50
N VAL A 51 6.04 -12.73 7.94
CA VAL A 51 4.67 -12.42 8.40
C VAL A 51 4.73 -11.69 9.75
N CYS A 52 4.74 -10.35 9.71
CA CYS A 52 4.92 -9.48 10.88
C CYS A 52 4.43 -8.04 10.61
N GLU A 53 3.14 -7.87 10.32
CA GLU A 53 2.56 -6.64 9.77
C GLU A 53 2.79 -5.38 10.63
N ASP A 54 2.71 -5.48 11.96
CA ASP A 54 3.05 -4.35 12.85
C ASP A 54 4.53 -3.95 12.70
N MET A 55 5.45 -4.93 12.69
CA MET A 55 6.88 -4.64 12.46
C MET A 55 7.13 -4.06 11.08
N GLN A 56 6.47 -4.59 10.03
CA GLN A 56 6.57 -4.10 8.66
C GLN A 56 6.17 -2.62 8.56
N MET A 57 5.04 -2.22 9.17
CA MET A 57 4.65 -0.80 9.17
C MET A 57 5.57 0.05 10.03
N GLY A 58 6.00 -0.44 11.21
CA GLY A 58 6.95 0.30 12.04
C GLY A 58 8.27 0.57 11.30
N PHE A 59 8.73 -0.41 10.51
CA PHE A 59 9.89 -0.27 9.64
C PHE A 59 9.67 0.77 8.53
N ALA A 60 8.52 0.72 7.83
CA ALA A 60 8.16 1.72 6.83
C ALA A 60 8.09 3.14 7.42
N ASN A 61 7.52 3.28 8.62
CA ASN A 61 7.51 4.55 9.35
C ASN A 61 8.95 5.04 9.62
N GLY A 62 9.83 4.17 10.10
CA GLY A 62 11.23 4.49 10.36
C GLY A 62 12.01 4.92 9.12
N LEU A 63 11.84 4.21 8.00
CA LEU A 63 12.45 4.59 6.72
C LEU A 63 11.97 5.96 6.25
N SER A 64 10.67 6.21 6.34
CA SER A 64 10.10 7.50 5.93
C SER A 64 10.60 8.66 6.80
N LEU A 65 10.84 8.41 8.08
CA LEU A 65 11.43 9.39 9.01
C LEU A 65 12.91 9.68 8.74
N ALA A 66 13.66 8.73 8.20
CA ALA A 66 15.05 8.94 7.78
C ALA A 66 15.13 9.96 6.61
N GLY A 67 14.07 10.04 5.79
CA GLY A 67 13.85 11.11 4.82
C GLY A 67 14.51 10.92 3.45
N ASP A 68 15.18 9.79 3.23
CA ASP A 68 15.86 9.43 1.98
C ASP A 68 15.10 8.39 1.15
N CYS A 69 13.93 7.95 1.63
CA CYS A 69 13.12 6.94 0.97
C CYS A 69 11.61 7.20 1.16
N VAL A 70 10.85 7.00 0.08
CA VAL A 70 9.39 6.83 0.10
C VAL A 70 9.08 5.33 0.06
N PRO A 71 8.79 4.69 1.21
CA PRO A 71 8.46 3.28 1.24
C PRO A 71 7.05 3.01 0.69
N ILE A 72 6.95 1.97 -0.13
CA ILE A 72 5.71 1.38 -0.61
C ILE A 72 5.47 0.09 0.18
N SER A 73 4.70 0.18 1.26
CA SER A 73 4.43 -0.94 2.16
C SER A 73 3.18 -1.70 1.69
N ILE A 74 3.37 -2.95 1.26
CA ILE A 74 2.36 -3.75 0.58
C ILE A 74 1.77 -4.78 1.54
N PHE A 75 0.44 -4.77 1.65
CA PHE A 75 -0.35 -5.71 2.43
C PHE A 75 -1.36 -6.37 1.50
N PRO A 76 -1.27 -7.70 1.25
CA PRO A 76 -2.10 -8.37 0.25
C PRO A 76 -3.60 -8.11 0.37
N ARG A 77 -4.09 -7.93 1.60
CA ARG A 77 -5.49 -7.61 1.90
C ARG A 77 -5.61 -6.82 3.20
N TRP A 78 -6.72 -6.08 3.31
CA TRP A 78 -7.18 -5.38 4.51
C TRP A 78 -7.06 -6.19 5.80
N ASN A 79 -7.41 -7.47 5.74
CA ASN A 79 -7.43 -8.36 6.91
C ASN A 79 -6.04 -8.51 7.56
N PHE A 80 -4.96 -8.43 6.79
CA PHE A 80 -3.60 -8.43 7.33
C PHE A 80 -3.21 -7.04 7.83
N LEU A 81 -3.60 -5.99 7.11
CA LEU A 81 -3.33 -4.60 7.51
C LEU A 81 -3.91 -4.25 8.89
N LEU A 82 -4.97 -4.93 9.33
CA LEU A 82 -5.51 -4.79 10.70
C LEU A 82 -4.44 -5.00 11.79
N LEU A 83 -3.50 -5.92 11.59
CA LEU A 83 -2.42 -6.18 12.55
C LEU A 83 -1.45 -5.00 12.69
N ALA A 84 -1.39 -4.12 11.69
CA ALA A 84 -0.56 -2.91 11.70
C ALA A 84 -1.31 -1.63 12.10
N THR A 85 -2.56 -1.75 12.57
CA THR A 85 -3.42 -0.59 12.90
C THR A 85 -2.75 0.36 13.89
N ASN A 86 -2.03 -0.17 14.89
CA ASN A 86 -1.31 0.67 15.85
C ASN A 86 -0.28 1.58 15.15
N GLN A 87 0.56 1.03 14.28
CA GLN A 87 1.57 1.78 13.53
C GLN A 87 0.97 2.84 12.60
N ILE A 88 -0.24 2.62 12.12
CA ILE A 88 -0.92 3.56 11.23
C ILE A 88 -1.59 4.66 12.05
N VAL A 89 -2.45 4.29 13.00
CA VAL A 89 -3.36 5.21 13.70
C VAL A 89 -2.66 5.98 14.82
N ASN A 90 -1.82 5.31 15.61
CA ASN A 90 -1.16 5.94 16.78
C ASN A 90 0.22 6.53 16.43
N HIS A 91 0.87 6.02 15.39
CA HIS A 91 2.20 6.49 15.00
C HIS A 91 2.15 7.31 13.71
N LEU A 92 2.02 6.70 12.54
CA LEU A 92 2.13 7.37 11.24
C LEU A 92 1.22 8.60 11.12
N ASP A 93 -0.05 8.45 11.51
CA ASP A 93 -1.04 9.54 11.46
C ASP A 93 -0.70 10.70 12.41
N LYS A 94 -0.10 10.40 13.57
CA LYS A 94 0.11 11.37 14.65
C LYS A 94 1.48 12.04 14.63
N ILE A 95 2.47 11.44 13.98
CA ILE A 95 3.85 11.97 13.91
C ILE A 95 3.87 13.47 13.54
N PRO A 96 3.12 13.94 12.52
CA PRO A 96 3.14 15.36 12.13
C PRO A 96 2.55 16.33 13.16
N ALA A 97 1.75 15.85 14.10
CA ALA A 97 1.21 16.63 15.21
C ALA A 97 2.10 16.57 16.46
N MET A 98 2.95 15.54 16.58
CA MET A 98 3.86 15.34 17.72
C MET A 98 5.28 15.84 17.44
N SER A 99 5.59 16.20 16.20
CA SER A 99 6.94 16.55 15.75
C SER A 99 6.96 17.37 14.46
N GLU A 100 8.15 17.86 14.09
CA GLU A 100 8.39 18.53 12.81
C GLU A 100 8.45 17.56 11.61
N TYR A 101 8.55 16.24 11.85
CA TYR A 101 8.66 15.25 10.80
C TYR A 101 7.36 15.12 10.00
N LYS A 102 7.50 14.93 8.68
CA LYS A 102 6.38 14.75 7.74
C LYS A 102 6.58 13.45 6.94
N PRO A 103 6.41 12.28 7.58
CA PRO A 103 6.62 10.99 6.92
C PRO A 103 5.63 10.80 5.77
N LYS A 104 6.16 10.42 4.62
CA LYS A 104 5.44 10.00 3.42
C LYS A 104 5.64 8.50 3.21
N VAL A 105 4.58 7.73 3.43
CA VAL A 105 4.49 6.28 3.15
C VAL A 105 3.33 6.06 2.20
N ILE A 106 3.54 5.20 1.20
CA ILE A 106 2.45 4.69 0.35
C ILE A 106 2.11 3.28 0.84
N ILE A 107 0.94 3.14 1.45
CA ILE A 107 0.42 1.86 1.93
C ILE A 107 -0.48 1.30 0.84
N ARG A 108 -0.14 0.13 0.32
CA ARG A 108 -0.90 -0.56 -0.71
C ARG A 108 -1.64 -1.74 -0.09
N THR A 109 -2.95 -1.79 -0.27
CA THR A 109 -3.76 -2.94 0.16
C THR A 109 -4.94 -3.19 -0.76
N ALA A 110 -5.70 -4.25 -0.49
CA ALA A 110 -6.88 -4.59 -1.26
C ALA A 110 -8.03 -5.12 -0.39
N ILE A 111 -9.24 -4.94 -0.88
CA ILE A 111 -10.40 -5.74 -0.49
C ILE A 111 -10.19 -7.13 -1.07
N GLY A 112 -10.40 -8.16 -0.25
CA GLY A 112 -10.15 -9.54 -0.67
C GLY A 112 -11.02 -9.97 -1.83
N SER A 113 -10.44 -10.77 -2.73
CA SER A 113 -11.17 -11.38 -3.83
C SER A 113 -12.12 -12.45 -3.31
N GLU A 114 -13.36 -12.45 -3.77
CA GLU A 114 -14.37 -13.47 -3.47
C GLU A 114 -14.58 -14.45 -4.65
N ARG A 115 -14.02 -14.14 -5.82
CA ARG A 115 -14.21 -14.91 -7.06
C ARG A 115 -12.88 -15.32 -7.70
N PRO A 116 -12.78 -16.53 -8.29
CA PRO A 116 -13.84 -17.55 -8.40
C PRO A 116 -14.02 -18.39 -7.12
N ILE A 117 -13.13 -18.25 -6.13
CA ILE A 117 -13.17 -19.00 -4.86
C ILE A 117 -13.20 -18.03 -3.70
N HIS A 118 -14.22 -18.12 -2.87
CA HIS A 118 -14.36 -17.30 -1.67
C HIS A 118 -13.31 -17.71 -0.61
N PRO A 119 -12.44 -16.80 -0.14
CA PRO A 119 -11.29 -17.10 0.70
C PRO A 119 -11.63 -17.24 2.19
N GLN A 120 -12.90 -17.52 2.51
CA GLN A 120 -13.49 -17.48 3.85
C GLN A 120 -13.62 -16.06 4.43
N HIS A 121 -14.52 -15.92 5.41
CA HIS A 121 -14.95 -14.62 5.94
C HIS A 121 -13.83 -13.78 6.57
N GLN A 122 -12.74 -14.43 7.00
CA GLN A 122 -11.57 -13.75 7.55
C GLN A 122 -10.73 -12.98 6.49
N HIS A 123 -11.09 -13.04 5.21
CA HIS A 123 -10.28 -12.51 4.10
C HIS A 123 -11.04 -11.63 3.11
N VAL A 124 -12.25 -11.18 3.41
CA VAL A 124 -13.12 -10.41 2.48
C VAL A 124 -13.50 -9.02 3.01
N GLY A 125 -12.85 -8.55 4.09
CA GLY A 125 -13.24 -7.31 4.76
C GLY A 125 -12.86 -6.06 3.95
N ASP A 126 -13.76 -5.09 3.89
CA ASP A 126 -13.48 -3.71 3.50
C ASP A 126 -13.49 -2.81 4.74
N TYR A 127 -12.31 -2.33 5.16
CA TYR A 127 -12.15 -1.43 6.31
C TYR A 127 -11.88 0.02 5.91
N THR A 128 -12.15 0.39 4.65
CA THR A 128 -11.89 1.73 4.12
C THR A 128 -12.50 2.84 4.99
N GLU A 129 -13.80 2.74 5.31
CA GLU A 129 -14.48 3.76 6.12
C GLU A 129 -13.99 3.80 7.58
N ALA A 130 -13.62 2.65 8.13
CA ALA A 130 -13.05 2.58 9.47
C ALA A 130 -11.71 3.32 9.53
N PHE A 131 -10.81 3.09 8.56
CA PHE A 131 -9.52 3.78 8.52
C PHE A 131 -9.69 5.28 8.22
N ARG A 132 -10.61 5.66 7.32
CA ARG A 132 -10.98 7.08 7.10
C ARG A 132 -11.41 7.77 8.40
N SER A 133 -12.15 7.06 9.25
CA SER A 133 -12.64 7.59 10.53
C SER A 133 -11.56 7.64 11.62
N MET A 134 -10.58 6.72 11.58
CA MET A 134 -9.51 6.64 12.57
C MET A 134 -8.34 7.58 12.27
N THR A 135 -8.09 7.92 11.01
CA THR A 135 -6.94 8.74 10.58
C THR A 135 -7.34 10.16 10.25
N THR A 136 -6.48 11.12 10.57
CA THR A 136 -6.71 12.56 10.36
C THR A 136 -5.72 13.21 9.40
N ASN A 137 -4.56 12.59 9.21
CA ASN A 137 -3.46 13.06 8.37
C ASN A 137 -3.01 12.02 7.33
N ILE A 138 -3.71 10.90 7.21
CA ILE A 138 -3.52 9.91 6.15
C ILE A 138 -4.69 10.00 5.17
N GLU A 139 -4.40 10.04 3.87
CA GLU A 139 -5.43 9.99 2.84
C GLU A 139 -5.76 8.52 2.51
N VAL A 140 -7.04 8.13 2.57
CA VAL A 140 -7.47 6.76 2.25
C VAL A 140 -8.32 6.78 0.98
N VAL A 141 -7.78 6.22 -0.09
CA VAL A 141 -8.37 6.25 -1.43
C VAL A 141 -8.70 4.83 -1.87
N ARG A 142 -9.97 4.59 -2.20
CA ARG A 142 -10.41 3.35 -2.83
C ARG A 142 -10.36 3.52 -4.35
N LEU A 143 -9.77 2.54 -5.02
CA LEU A 143 -9.52 2.53 -6.45
C LEU A 143 -10.61 1.67 -7.12
N ASP A 144 -11.76 2.27 -7.36
CA ASP A 144 -12.94 1.57 -7.87
C ASP A 144 -12.86 1.36 -9.40
N GLU A 145 -12.19 2.26 -10.11
CA GLU A 145 -12.03 2.22 -11.57
C GLU A 145 -10.56 2.32 -12.03
N PRO A 146 -10.18 1.67 -13.15
CA PRO A 146 -8.79 1.64 -13.64
C PRO A 146 -8.15 3.01 -13.82
N GLU A 147 -8.92 3.98 -14.31
CA GLU A 147 -8.44 5.34 -14.59
C GLU A 147 -8.00 6.09 -13.32
N GLN A 148 -8.50 5.68 -12.14
CA GLN A 148 -8.13 6.28 -10.85
C GLN A 148 -6.77 5.78 -10.35
N ILE A 149 -6.31 4.62 -10.80
CA ILE A 149 -5.19 3.89 -10.21
C ILE A 149 -3.90 4.68 -10.38
N PHE A 150 -3.49 4.92 -11.62
CA PHE A 150 -2.23 5.60 -11.92
C PHE A 150 -2.20 7.01 -11.32
N GLU A 151 -3.28 7.77 -11.47
CA GLU A 151 -3.39 9.13 -10.92
C GLU A 151 -3.24 9.14 -9.39
N SER A 152 -3.82 8.16 -8.70
CA SER A 152 -3.74 8.07 -7.24
C SER A 152 -2.35 7.69 -6.75
N TYR A 153 -1.68 6.74 -7.40
CA TYR A 153 -0.27 6.41 -7.08
C TYR A 153 0.66 7.59 -7.37
N GLN A 154 0.48 8.24 -8.53
CA GLN A 154 1.25 9.42 -8.90
C GLN A 154 1.08 10.54 -7.87
N LYS A 155 -0.17 10.89 -7.54
CA LYS A 155 -0.48 11.90 -6.51
C LYS A 155 0.14 11.53 -5.16
N SER A 156 0.06 10.25 -4.75
CA SER A 156 0.59 9.79 -3.46
C SER A 156 2.10 10.03 -3.33
N TYR A 157 2.84 9.86 -4.43
CA TYR A 157 4.28 10.13 -4.48
C TYR A 157 4.58 11.64 -4.59
N GLU A 158 3.94 12.33 -5.53
CA GLU A 158 4.27 13.72 -5.91
C GLU A 158 3.68 14.79 -4.98
N ARG A 159 2.74 14.43 -4.10
CA ARG A 159 2.09 15.39 -3.19
C ARG A 159 3.07 16.19 -2.33
N GLU A 160 2.81 17.49 -2.22
CA GLU A 160 3.61 18.44 -1.43
C GLU A 160 3.14 18.59 0.02
N ASP A 161 1.90 18.20 0.32
CA ASP A 161 1.34 18.23 1.68
C ASP A 161 1.91 17.12 2.60
N ASN A 162 2.81 16.28 2.06
CA ASN A 162 3.54 15.20 2.73
C ASN A 162 2.67 14.21 3.50
N LYS A 163 1.38 14.08 3.18
CA LYS A 163 0.56 13.04 3.80
C LYS A 163 0.98 11.67 3.29
N SER A 164 0.90 10.69 4.18
CA SER A 164 0.92 9.30 3.79
C SER A 164 -0.44 8.90 3.19
N THR A 165 -0.45 7.87 2.35
CA THR A 165 -1.66 7.46 1.61
C THR A 165 -1.89 5.96 1.71
N ILE A 166 -3.12 5.54 1.99
CA ILE A 166 -3.58 4.15 1.86
C ILE A 166 -4.35 4.04 0.54
N LEU A 167 -3.83 3.24 -0.38
CA LEU A 167 -4.45 2.92 -1.66
C LEU A 167 -5.09 1.54 -1.56
N VAL A 168 -6.41 1.51 -1.74
CA VAL A 168 -7.25 0.34 -1.52
C VAL A 168 -7.76 -0.16 -2.85
N GLU A 169 -7.27 -1.31 -3.26
CA GLU A 169 -7.62 -1.97 -4.51
C GLU A 169 -8.74 -3.01 -4.32
N TRP A 170 -9.22 -3.56 -5.44
CA TRP A 170 -10.12 -4.71 -5.44
C TRP A 170 -9.41 -5.96 -5.93
N GLY A 171 -9.32 -6.99 -5.07
CA GLY A 171 -8.72 -8.27 -5.45
C GLY A 171 -9.45 -8.96 -6.62
N ASP A 172 -10.78 -8.85 -6.68
CA ASP A 172 -11.57 -9.41 -7.79
C ASP A 172 -11.26 -8.75 -9.15
N TYR A 173 -10.98 -7.44 -9.16
CA TYR A 173 -10.82 -6.70 -10.40
C TYR A 173 -9.52 -7.02 -11.14
N TYR A 174 -8.55 -7.66 -10.49
CA TYR A 174 -7.28 -8.07 -11.11
C TYR A 174 -7.46 -8.93 -12.37
N ASN A 175 -8.52 -9.74 -12.42
CA ASN A 175 -8.80 -10.63 -13.55
C ASN A 175 -10.11 -10.31 -14.27
N GLU A 176 -10.91 -9.37 -13.75
CA GLU A 176 -12.28 -9.11 -14.21
C GLU A 176 -12.43 -7.80 -14.99
N LYS A 177 -11.64 -6.75 -14.67
CA LYS A 177 -11.76 -5.42 -15.26
C LYS A 177 -10.50 -4.99 -16.01
#